data_AF-A0A399PQ52-F1
#
_entry.id   AF-A0A399PQ52-F1
#
_cell.length_a   1.000
_cell.length_b   1.000
_cell.length_c   1.000
_cell.angle_alpha   90.00
_cell.angle_beta   90.00
_cell.angle_gamma   90.00
#
_symmetry.space_group_name_H-M   'P 1'
#
loop_
_entity.id
_entity.type
_entity.pdbx_description
1 polymer ?
#
loop_
_entity_poly.entity_id
_entity_poly.type
_entity_poly.pdbx_seq_one_letter_code
_entity_poly.pdbx_strand_id
1 'polypeptide(L)'
;MRPKTPSLPTPPRFGTPAEPSVQPSRLRPQIQDPQTHQSLPDPPISNPRNPGHGQTPAAIPGPSRVEVTDLPGLSREPATTLSSYLLNPGLLRNMQAADEEGLRYVVGRKFVDVKDVGTVYVEFDMSLGTYRAMDLYKKLAPGPALFRNAGESTWSPARQSSTGNPLKRPNADNSGGASAVPARQPRITSMPAHLKMATSELLSTYFAQLYPHLTHGERIMELRSCNLSPLQHIRLRDDLIVNPSALPEWVTQHRTRSLDASNPSRFDALHEEIEPLLLPLRNGKLLISRLGDYGGFSESVSREFLDGFLAKLGYLRNASDCLFRTDIPALFRADERTPFEFYNDGRMLPRLKHPRGATTEKPISATVSLKLVHQYAGRGTDSPDPEYLRYNNQKNKYPGRKPGEPDNESGESDNDWSDASDVELDSERNYETIRHDQQVIFTYVIDTRKMEIVLGEENHLLNTAARDKGAWFPEDELEALISTSKRGIESERLWLLDSTRSRAAKVDDIAYEAGYQSRMDIEERTHHGADNRYQYDALIDKVALAGKPILTLDRGKEWFANDIVWPE
;
A
#
# COMPACT_ATOMS: atom_id res chain seq x y z
N MET A 1 31.17 -8.72 -30.80
CA MET A 1 30.25 -8.73 -31.97
C MET A 1 29.91 -10.17 -32.31
N ARG A 2 28.62 -10.52 -32.28
CA ARG A 2 28.08 -11.85 -32.59
C ARG A 2 26.83 -11.65 -33.47
N PRO A 3 26.57 -12.43 -34.54
CA PRO A 3 25.55 -12.08 -35.53
C PRO A 3 24.13 -12.44 -35.07
N LYS A 4 23.15 -11.58 -35.41
CA LYS A 4 21.71 -11.81 -35.23
C LYS A 4 21.19 -12.82 -36.27
N THR A 5 20.33 -13.73 -35.84
CA THR A 5 19.56 -14.66 -36.66
C THR A 5 18.38 -13.96 -37.35
N PRO A 6 17.98 -14.37 -38.59
CA PRO A 6 16.89 -13.74 -39.34
C PRO A 6 15.50 -14.24 -38.89
N SER A 7 14.52 -13.33 -38.90
CA SER A 7 13.12 -13.57 -38.59
C SER A 7 12.34 -14.20 -39.76
N LEU A 8 11.45 -15.15 -39.44
CA LEU A 8 10.56 -15.85 -40.38
C LEU A 8 9.41 -14.95 -40.91
N PRO A 9 8.87 -15.20 -42.12
CA PRO A 9 7.83 -14.38 -42.74
C PRO A 9 6.40 -14.80 -42.35
N THR A 10 5.53 -13.82 -42.16
CA THR A 10 4.10 -13.93 -41.86
C THR A 10 3.27 -14.31 -43.11
N PRO A 11 2.23 -15.16 -43.02
CA PRO A 11 1.38 -15.53 -44.16
C PRO A 11 0.35 -14.45 -44.54
N PRO A 12 -0.14 -14.44 -45.80
CA PRO A 12 -0.92 -13.33 -46.36
C PRO A 12 -2.40 -13.38 -45.97
N ARG A 13 -3.01 -12.18 -45.82
CA ARG A 13 -4.45 -11.98 -45.64
C ARG A 13 -5.19 -12.07 -46.97
N PHE A 14 -6.25 -12.87 -47.02
CA PHE A 14 -7.21 -12.89 -48.12
C PHE A 14 -8.19 -11.69 -48.01
N GLY A 15 -8.30 -10.90 -49.08
CA GLY A 15 -9.44 -9.99 -49.33
C GLY A 15 -10.62 -10.76 -49.94
N THR A 16 -11.87 -10.32 -49.81
CA THR A 16 -12.66 -9.45 -50.74
C THR A 16 -14.10 -9.34 -50.18
N PRO A 17 -15.05 -8.53 -50.73
CA PRO A 17 -15.08 -7.15 -51.24
C PRO A 17 -16.11 -6.25 -50.48
N ALA A 18 -16.11 -4.95 -50.79
CA ALA A 18 -17.03 -3.92 -50.28
C ALA A 18 -18.36 -3.83 -51.05
N GLU A 19 -19.43 -3.42 -50.37
CA GLU A 19 -20.51 -2.60 -50.93
C GLU A 19 -21.08 -1.60 -49.89
N PRO A 20 -21.64 -0.45 -50.32
CA PRO A 20 -21.73 0.77 -49.52
C PRO A 20 -23.10 0.97 -48.86
N SER A 21 -23.13 1.59 -47.67
CA SER A 21 -24.37 2.15 -47.13
C SER A 21 -24.13 3.53 -46.50
N VAL A 22 -24.43 4.53 -47.33
CA VAL A 22 -25.11 5.81 -47.05
C VAL A 22 -25.04 6.32 -45.59
N GLN A 23 -24.21 7.33 -45.39
CA GLN A 23 -24.21 8.20 -44.22
C GLN A 23 -24.88 9.53 -44.60
N PRO A 24 -25.92 10.02 -43.91
CA PRO A 24 -26.45 11.35 -44.15
C PRO A 24 -25.66 12.43 -43.38
N SER A 25 -25.33 13.49 -44.10
CA SER A 25 -24.60 14.69 -43.70
C SER A 25 -25.36 15.52 -42.67
N ARG A 26 -24.69 16.00 -41.61
CA ARG A 26 -25.13 17.19 -40.85
C ARG A 26 -23.96 18.13 -40.56
N LEU A 27 -23.84 19.09 -41.49
CA LEU A 27 -23.67 20.52 -41.30
C LEU A 27 -22.92 21.03 -40.07
N ARG A 28 -21.69 21.48 -40.35
CA ARG A 28 -20.89 22.44 -39.58
C ARG A 28 -21.42 23.86 -39.81
N PRO A 29 -21.58 24.70 -38.77
CA PRO A 29 -21.60 26.16 -38.95
C PRO A 29 -20.20 26.75 -38.78
N GLN A 30 -19.74 27.50 -39.79
CA GLN A 30 -18.60 28.42 -39.69
C GLN A 30 -19.05 29.75 -39.06
N ILE A 31 -18.24 30.22 -38.10
CA ILE A 31 -17.71 31.58 -37.87
C ILE A 31 -18.47 32.77 -38.47
N GLN A 32 -18.82 33.75 -37.62
CA GLN A 32 -18.72 35.17 -37.94
C GLN A 32 -18.65 36.06 -36.68
N ASP A 33 -17.53 36.77 -36.51
CA ASP A 33 -17.46 38.04 -35.75
C ASP A 33 -18.04 39.18 -36.60
N PRO A 34 -18.57 40.24 -35.95
CA PRO A 34 -18.07 41.58 -36.25
C PRO A 34 -17.92 42.51 -35.02
N GLN A 35 -17.12 43.55 -35.25
CA GLN A 35 -16.50 44.47 -34.29
C GLN A 35 -17.44 45.51 -33.60
N THR A 36 -16.99 45.93 -32.40
CA THR A 36 -17.00 47.28 -31.75
C THR A 36 -18.19 48.24 -31.92
N HIS A 37 -18.71 48.77 -30.79
CA HIS A 37 -18.76 50.22 -30.47
C HIS A 37 -19.16 50.48 -28.98
N GLN A 38 -18.67 51.61 -28.47
CA GLN A 38 -18.65 52.19 -27.12
C GLN A 38 -20.02 52.36 -26.40
N SER A 39 -20.03 52.36 -25.05
CA SER A 39 -20.27 53.55 -24.19
C SER A 39 -20.55 53.22 -22.70
N LEU A 40 -19.93 54.00 -21.81
CA LEU A 40 -20.07 54.18 -20.34
C LEU A 40 -21.55 54.45 -19.86
N PRO A 41 -21.93 54.39 -18.56
CA PRO A 41 -21.22 55.02 -17.42
C PRO A 41 -21.31 54.41 -15.98
N ASP A 42 -20.29 54.70 -15.15
CA ASP A 42 -20.34 54.78 -13.67
C ASP A 42 -21.29 55.92 -13.21
N PRO A 43 -21.91 55.93 -11.99
CA PRO A 43 -21.21 56.11 -10.69
C PRO A 43 -22.05 55.66 -9.44
N PRO A 44 -21.98 56.26 -8.22
CA PRO A 44 -20.86 56.56 -7.30
C PRO A 44 -21.09 55.96 -5.87
N ILE A 45 -20.19 56.21 -4.90
CA ILE A 45 -20.46 56.88 -3.58
C ILE A 45 -19.53 56.41 -2.42
N SER A 46 -18.73 57.41 -1.97
CA SER A 46 -18.28 57.78 -0.62
C SER A 46 -17.40 56.91 0.30
N ASN A 47 -16.24 57.49 0.61
CA ASN A 47 -15.65 57.51 1.96
C ASN A 47 -16.36 58.57 2.84
N PRO A 48 -16.32 58.39 4.17
CA PRO A 48 -15.84 59.49 5.02
C PRO A 48 -14.85 59.03 6.11
N ARG A 49 -13.65 59.62 6.05
CA ARG A 49 -12.96 60.39 7.10
C ARG A 49 -13.03 59.94 8.58
N ASN A 50 -11.84 59.55 9.08
CA ASN A 50 -11.43 59.64 10.49
C ASN A 50 -11.39 61.10 11.00
N PRO A 51 -11.56 61.29 12.32
CA PRO A 51 -10.51 61.89 13.17
C PRO A 51 -10.39 61.10 14.49
N GLY A 52 -9.29 61.05 15.24
CA GLY A 52 -7.99 61.71 15.21
C GLY A 52 -7.31 61.49 16.57
N HIS A 53 -5.98 61.32 16.53
CA HIS A 53 -4.95 61.57 17.56
C HIS A 53 -4.92 60.87 18.95
N GLY A 54 -3.76 60.23 19.19
CA GLY A 54 -3.08 60.07 20.48
C GLY A 54 -1.72 59.38 20.29
N GLN A 55 -0.61 60.10 20.53
CA GLN A 55 0.78 59.71 20.24
C GLN A 55 1.38 58.72 21.27
N THR A 56 2.39 57.97 20.81
CA THR A 56 3.38 57.05 21.44
C THR A 56 4.24 57.70 22.55
N PRO A 57 5.04 56.98 23.40
CA PRO A 57 6.05 55.98 22.98
C PRO A 57 6.45 54.80 23.91
N ALA A 58 6.95 53.75 23.24
CA ALA A 58 8.10 52.87 23.54
C ALA A 58 8.33 52.24 24.93
N ALA A 59 8.32 50.90 24.96
CA ALA A 59 9.34 50.09 25.66
C ALA A 59 9.49 48.72 24.98
N ILE A 60 10.72 48.41 24.58
CA ILE A 60 11.19 47.14 24.00
C ILE A 60 11.45 46.16 25.15
N PRO A 61 11.01 44.89 25.06
CA PRO A 61 11.69 43.78 25.73
C PRO A 61 12.40 42.93 24.68
N GLY A 62 13.73 42.84 24.79
CA GLY A 62 14.58 42.03 23.92
C GLY A 62 14.31 40.52 24.05
N PRO A 63 14.84 39.70 23.12
CA PRO A 63 14.65 38.26 23.14
C PRO A 63 15.31 37.64 24.38
N SER A 64 14.55 36.78 25.06
CA SER A 64 15.02 36.00 26.19
C SER A 64 16.12 35.04 25.75
N ARG A 65 17.26 35.14 26.44
CA ARG A 65 18.43 34.26 26.37
C ARG A 65 18.01 32.84 26.78
N VAL A 66 18.00 31.91 25.84
CA VAL A 66 17.84 30.48 26.12
C VAL A 66 19.17 29.94 26.65
N GLU A 67 19.19 29.53 27.90
CA GLU A 67 20.28 28.75 28.48
C GLU A 67 20.17 27.29 27.99
N VAL A 68 21.17 26.84 27.24
CA VAL A 68 21.32 25.44 26.84
C VAL A 68 21.74 24.65 28.06
N THR A 69 20.85 23.78 28.54
CA THR A 69 21.17 22.77 29.55
C THR A 69 21.27 21.43 28.83
N ASP A 70 22.45 20.81 28.83
CA ASP A 70 22.66 19.46 28.30
C ASP A 70 21.88 18.44 29.14
N LEU A 71 21.02 17.65 28.49
CA LEU A 71 20.36 16.50 29.09
C LEU A 71 21.10 15.20 28.71
N PRO A 72 21.19 14.23 29.64
CA PRO A 72 22.09 13.09 29.55
C PRO A 72 21.54 11.95 28.67
N GLY A 73 22.47 11.32 27.95
CA GLY A 73 22.51 9.88 27.63
C GLY A 73 21.26 9.27 27.01
N LEU A 74 21.25 9.13 25.68
CA LEU A 74 20.32 8.30 24.91
C LEU A 74 20.15 6.91 25.55
N SER A 75 18.92 6.65 25.95
CA SER A 75 18.45 5.34 26.40
C SER A 75 18.43 4.36 25.21
N ARG A 76 18.91 3.16 25.50
CA ARG A 76 19.04 1.98 24.63
C ARG A 76 17.73 1.66 23.90
N GLU A 77 17.74 1.71 22.57
CA GLU A 77 16.66 1.21 21.71
C GLU A 77 16.42 -0.30 21.92
N PRO A 78 15.17 -0.79 21.78
CA PRO A 78 14.87 -2.20 21.94
C PRO A 78 15.60 -3.03 20.89
N ALA A 79 16.33 -4.06 21.33
CA ALA A 79 17.11 -4.92 20.45
C ALA A 79 16.19 -5.67 19.46
N THR A 80 16.26 -5.29 18.18
CA THR A 80 15.62 -6.04 17.09
C THR A 80 16.22 -7.45 17.04
N THR A 81 15.38 -8.48 17.08
CA THR A 81 15.82 -9.88 17.07
C THR A 81 16.16 -10.31 15.65
N LEU A 82 17.10 -11.26 15.51
CA LEU A 82 17.57 -11.74 14.20
C LEU A 82 16.44 -12.27 13.30
N SER A 83 15.37 -12.81 13.91
CA SER A 83 14.20 -13.35 13.21
C SER A 83 13.51 -12.34 12.30
N SER A 84 13.61 -11.04 12.60
CA SER A 84 13.03 -9.97 11.79
C SER A 84 13.77 -9.74 10.46
N TYR A 85 14.96 -10.30 10.28
CA TYR A 85 15.81 -10.14 9.10
C TYR A 85 15.89 -11.39 8.22
N LEU A 86 15.11 -12.44 8.56
CA LEU A 86 15.13 -13.69 7.83
C LEU A 86 14.44 -13.56 6.47
N LEU A 87 15.13 -14.05 5.44
CA LEU A 87 14.57 -14.08 4.10
C LEU A 87 13.51 -15.16 3.97
N ASN A 88 12.47 -14.86 3.19
CA ASN A 88 11.45 -15.83 2.85
C ASN A 88 12.07 -17.00 2.07
N PRO A 89 11.76 -18.27 2.42
CA PRO A 89 12.23 -19.46 1.68
C PRO A 89 11.99 -19.42 0.16
N GLY A 90 10.98 -18.68 -0.30
CA GLY A 90 10.75 -18.44 -1.73
C GLY A 90 11.88 -17.69 -2.43
N LEU A 91 12.54 -16.76 -1.73
CA LEU A 91 13.69 -16.00 -2.24
C LEU A 91 14.95 -16.87 -2.37
N LEU A 92 14.99 -18.00 -1.66
CA LEU A 92 16.15 -18.90 -1.59
C LEU A 92 16.19 -19.92 -2.74
N ARG A 93 15.09 -20.09 -3.50
CA ARG A 93 14.92 -21.22 -4.44
C ARG A 93 15.89 -21.25 -5.62
N ASN A 94 16.69 -20.22 -5.86
CA ASN A 94 17.73 -20.19 -6.91
C ASN A 94 19.03 -19.51 -6.43
N MET A 95 19.25 -19.38 -5.12
CA MET A 95 20.47 -18.76 -4.60
C MET A 95 21.67 -19.71 -4.73
N GLN A 96 22.83 -19.17 -5.11
CA GLN A 96 24.09 -19.90 -5.11
C GLN A 96 24.46 -20.35 -3.68
N ALA A 97 25.24 -21.43 -3.59
CA ALA A 97 25.83 -21.88 -2.33
C ALA A 97 26.83 -20.84 -1.80
N ALA A 98 27.09 -20.88 -0.50
CA ALA A 98 28.05 -19.99 0.14
C ALA A 98 29.48 -20.26 -0.36
N ASP A 99 30.29 -19.21 -0.48
CA ASP A 99 31.71 -19.25 -0.83
C ASP A 99 32.58 -19.78 0.34
N GLU A 100 33.91 -19.78 0.16
CA GLU A 100 34.87 -20.21 1.19
C GLU A 100 34.84 -19.32 2.44
N GLU A 101 34.30 -18.11 2.33
CA GLU A 101 34.06 -17.14 3.39
C GLU A 101 32.70 -17.31 4.09
N GLY A 102 31.84 -18.22 3.60
CA GLY A 102 30.49 -18.43 4.12
C GLY A 102 29.49 -17.37 3.68
N LEU A 103 29.78 -16.63 2.61
CA LEU A 103 28.93 -15.60 2.01
C LEU A 103 28.29 -16.12 0.72
N ARG A 104 27.03 -15.73 0.49
CA ARG A 104 26.33 -15.92 -0.78
C ARG A 104 26.21 -14.58 -1.49
N TYR A 105 26.23 -14.60 -2.82
CA TYR A 105 26.08 -13.40 -3.64
C TYR A 105 24.88 -13.51 -4.58
N VAL A 106 24.07 -12.46 -4.59
CA VAL A 106 22.97 -12.31 -5.56
C VAL A 106 22.91 -10.85 -5.99
N VAL A 107 23.14 -10.59 -7.28
CA VAL A 107 23.03 -9.24 -7.89
C VAL A 107 23.80 -8.18 -7.06
N GLY A 108 25.07 -8.46 -6.74
CA GLY A 108 25.95 -7.55 -6.00
C GLY A 108 25.68 -7.43 -4.48
N ARG A 109 24.69 -8.16 -3.95
CA ARG A 109 24.36 -8.19 -2.52
C ARG A 109 24.93 -9.42 -1.83
N LYS A 110 25.25 -9.30 -0.54
CA LYS A 110 25.85 -10.35 0.29
C LYS A 110 24.83 -10.92 1.28
N PHE A 111 24.84 -12.23 1.44
CA PHE A 111 23.95 -12.96 2.35
C PHE A 111 24.74 -14.01 3.13
N VAL A 112 24.23 -14.37 4.31
CA VAL A 112 24.85 -15.42 5.13
C VAL A 112 23.79 -16.37 5.66
N ASP A 113 24.15 -17.65 5.81
CA ASP A 113 23.33 -18.63 6.50
C ASP A 113 23.65 -18.59 7.99
N VAL A 114 22.66 -18.20 8.79
CA VAL A 114 22.77 -18.24 10.24
C VAL A 114 22.38 -19.62 10.74
N LYS A 115 23.29 -20.25 11.48
CA LYS A 115 23.14 -21.63 11.97
C LYS A 115 21.85 -21.78 12.78
N ASP A 116 21.06 -22.80 12.43
CA ASP A 116 19.77 -23.14 13.07
C ASP A 116 18.68 -22.06 13.01
N VAL A 117 18.86 -21.03 12.16
CA VAL A 117 17.91 -19.90 12.04
C VAL A 117 17.46 -19.70 10.58
N GLY A 118 18.40 -19.57 9.64
CA GLY A 118 18.10 -19.32 8.23
C GLY A 118 18.97 -18.24 7.59
N THR A 119 18.67 -17.89 6.34
CA THR A 119 19.49 -16.96 5.54
C THR A 119 19.05 -15.51 5.75
N VAL A 120 20.01 -14.60 5.93
CA VAL A 120 19.78 -13.16 6.10
C VAL A 120 20.62 -12.34 5.13
N TYR A 121 20.13 -11.15 4.77
CA TYR A 121 20.92 -10.15 4.05
C TYR A 121 21.89 -9.44 5.00
N VAL A 122 23.11 -9.15 4.53
CA VAL A 122 24.14 -8.50 5.35
C VAL A 122 24.88 -7.38 4.62
N GLU A 123 25.24 -6.36 5.38
CA GLU A 123 26.21 -5.34 4.97
C GLU A 123 27.41 -5.36 5.93
N PHE A 124 28.60 -5.00 5.43
CA PHE A 124 29.81 -4.95 6.25
C PHE A 124 29.82 -3.66 7.07
N ASP A 125 29.88 -3.79 8.39
CA ASP A 125 29.96 -2.68 9.33
C ASP A 125 31.42 -2.41 9.68
N MET A 126 31.99 -1.33 9.12
CA MET A 126 33.38 -0.95 9.37
C MET A 126 33.68 -0.65 10.84
N SER A 127 32.68 -0.21 11.61
CA SER A 127 32.86 0.14 13.03
C SER A 127 33.01 -1.10 13.92
N LEU A 128 32.40 -2.22 13.52
CA LEU A 128 32.46 -3.49 14.23
C LEU A 128 33.45 -4.49 13.62
N GLY A 129 33.98 -4.18 12.43
CA GLY A 129 34.88 -5.07 11.69
C GLY A 129 34.23 -6.38 11.26
N THR A 130 32.90 -6.43 11.15
CA THR A 130 32.15 -7.64 10.80
C THR A 130 30.86 -7.32 10.04
N TYR A 131 30.18 -8.35 9.54
CA TYR A 131 28.89 -8.22 8.89
C TYR A 131 27.75 -8.04 9.90
N ARG A 132 26.75 -7.25 9.54
CA ARG A 132 25.54 -7.04 10.33
C ARG A 132 24.33 -7.47 9.53
N ALA A 133 23.35 -8.10 10.20
CA ALA A 133 22.07 -8.41 9.58
C ALA A 133 21.38 -7.11 9.16
N MET A 134 20.97 -7.02 7.91
CA MET A 134 20.29 -5.86 7.34
C MET A 134 18.97 -6.31 6.77
N ASP A 135 17.96 -5.45 6.87
CA ASP A 135 16.75 -5.66 6.10
C ASP A 135 17.06 -5.44 4.62
N LEU A 136 16.64 -6.37 3.76
CA LEU A 136 16.97 -6.34 2.33
C LEU A 136 16.49 -5.05 1.66
N TYR A 137 15.42 -4.46 2.19
CA TYR A 137 14.79 -3.25 1.69
C TYR A 137 15.06 -2.03 2.59
N LYS A 138 15.97 -2.16 3.56
CA LYS A 138 16.34 -1.12 4.54
C LYS A 138 15.15 -0.55 5.33
N LYS A 139 14.07 -1.33 5.48
CA LYS A 139 12.87 -0.95 6.27
C LYS A 139 13.11 -1.03 7.77
N LEU A 140 14.04 -1.88 8.22
CA LEU A 140 14.42 -2.03 9.62
C LEU A 140 15.77 -1.37 9.90
N ALA A 141 15.95 -0.89 11.13
CA ALA A 141 17.25 -0.48 11.64
C ALA A 141 18.29 -1.62 11.50
N PRO A 142 19.59 -1.33 11.43
CA PRO A 142 20.62 -2.35 11.33
C PRO A 142 20.56 -3.37 12.48
N GLY A 143 20.46 -4.66 12.15
CA GLY A 143 20.27 -5.77 13.07
C GLY A 143 21.52 -6.15 13.88
N PRO A 144 21.56 -7.36 14.47
CA PRO A 144 22.71 -7.82 15.23
C PRO A 144 23.93 -8.08 14.33
N ALA A 145 25.12 -7.89 14.91
CA ALA A 145 26.39 -8.27 14.27
C ALA A 145 26.53 -9.80 14.23
N LEU A 146 27.01 -10.31 13.11
CA LEU A 146 27.18 -11.73 12.83
C LEU A 146 28.67 -12.04 12.71
N PHE A 147 29.08 -13.19 13.24
CA PHE A 147 30.44 -13.69 13.19
C PHE A 147 30.45 -15.08 12.57
N ARG A 148 31.44 -15.34 11.70
CA ARG A 148 31.59 -16.63 11.05
C ARG A 148 31.93 -17.70 12.08
N ASN A 149 31.28 -18.85 11.99
CA ASN A 149 31.59 -20.00 12.82
C ASN A 149 32.90 -20.65 12.32
N ALA A 150 33.84 -20.92 13.24
CA ALA A 150 35.12 -21.52 12.87
C ALA A 150 34.94 -22.92 12.28
N GLY A 151 35.50 -23.16 11.08
CA GLY A 151 35.41 -24.44 10.38
C GLY A 151 34.07 -24.71 9.67
N GLU A 152 33.13 -23.76 9.69
CA GLU A 152 31.83 -23.86 9.01
C GLU A 152 31.64 -22.72 8.00
N SER A 153 30.70 -22.89 7.07
CA SER A 153 30.22 -21.84 6.15
C SER A 153 29.05 -21.03 6.73
N THR A 154 28.69 -21.26 7.99
CA THR A 154 27.57 -20.62 8.69
C THR A 154 28.05 -19.52 9.63
N TRP A 155 27.13 -18.63 9.99
CA TRP A 155 27.37 -17.48 10.87
C TRP A 155 26.50 -17.57 12.13
N SER A 156 26.89 -16.85 13.19
CA SER A 156 26.10 -16.74 14.43
C SER A 156 26.18 -15.32 15.01
N PRO A 157 25.13 -14.83 15.69
CA PRO A 157 25.23 -13.64 16.53
C PRO A 157 26.26 -13.85 17.66
N ALA A 158 26.93 -12.78 18.10
CA ALA A 158 27.79 -12.86 19.28
C ALA A 158 26.99 -13.37 20.49
N ARG A 159 27.46 -14.45 21.13
CA ARG A 159 26.87 -14.91 22.39
C ARG A 159 27.01 -13.80 23.42
N GLN A 160 25.90 -13.33 23.98
CA GLN A 160 25.93 -12.51 25.19
C GLN A 160 26.54 -13.37 26.31
N SER A 161 27.80 -13.11 26.65
CA SER A 161 28.48 -13.75 27.76
C SER A 161 27.83 -13.29 29.08
N SER A 162 27.18 -14.24 29.73
CA SER A 162 26.82 -14.19 31.14
C SER A 162 28.09 -14.25 31.99
N THR A 163 28.59 -13.10 32.43
CA THR A 163 29.62 -13.02 33.48
C THR A 163 29.42 -11.79 34.35
N GLY A 164 29.10 -12.00 35.63
CA GLY A 164 29.24 -10.98 36.67
C GLY A 164 28.15 -10.95 37.73
N ASN A 165 28.02 -12.00 38.54
CA ASN A 165 27.34 -11.91 39.83
C ASN A 165 28.27 -11.11 40.79
N PRO A 166 27.75 -10.17 41.60
CA PRO A 166 27.90 -10.40 43.04
C PRO A 166 26.69 -9.99 43.89
N LEU A 167 26.46 -10.85 44.89
CA LEU A 167 25.96 -10.60 46.24
C LEU A 167 24.44 -10.65 46.54
N LYS A 168 24.12 -11.77 47.19
CA LYS A 168 22.99 -12.14 48.06
C LYS A 168 22.45 -11.02 48.99
N ARG A 169 21.10 -10.97 48.99
CA ARG A 169 20.10 -10.91 50.10
C ARG A 169 19.77 -9.55 50.76
N PRO A 170 18.55 -9.40 51.37
CA PRO A 170 17.29 -10.16 51.23
C PRO A 170 16.02 -9.28 51.04
N ASN A 171 14.90 -9.98 50.75
CA ASN A 171 13.52 -9.50 50.67
C ASN A 171 13.06 -8.56 51.81
N ALA A 172 12.17 -7.64 51.46
CA ALA A 172 11.12 -7.15 52.35
C ALA A 172 9.78 -7.10 51.58
N ASP A 173 8.78 -7.74 52.17
CA ASP A 173 7.37 -7.69 51.79
C ASP A 173 6.85 -6.26 51.66
N ASN A 174 5.95 -6.03 50.69
CA ASN A 174 4.70 -5.38 51.06
C ASN A 174 3.55 -5.78 50.12
N SER A 175 2.58 -6.41 50.73
CA SER A 175 1.25 -6.73 50.25
C SER A 175 0.39 -5.48 50.00
N GLY A 176 -0.54 -5.59 49.04
CA GLY A 176 -1.89 -5.03 49.20
C GLY A 176 -2.20 -3.81 48.33
N GLY A 177 -3.11 -3.99 47.38
CA GLY A 177 -3.68 -2.88 46.62
C GLY A 177 -4.57 -3.35 45.46
N ALA A 178 -5.66 -4.04 45.78
CA ALA A 178 -6.69 -4.40 44.82
C ALA A 178 -7.38 -3.14 44.25
N SER A 179 -7.49 -3.06 42.93
CA SER A 179 -8.64 -2.42 42.29
C SER A 179 -8.95 -3.14 40.98
N ALA A 180 -10.03 -3.91 41.03
CA ALA A 180 -10.71 -4.43 39.86
C ALA A 180 -11.70 -3.37 39.36
N VAL A 181 -11.83 -3.22 38.04
CA VAL A 181 -13.08 -3.34 37.27
C VAL A 181 -12.74 -3.25 35.77
N PRO A 182 -13.48 -3.96 34.91
CA PRO A 182 -12.96 -4.52 33.68
C PRO A 182 -13.47 -3.79 32.43
N ALA A 183 -12.69 -3.83 31.36
CA ALA A 183 -13.22 -3.79 30.01
C ALA A 183 -12.53 -4.92 29.24
N ARG A 184 -13.31 -5.94 28.89
CA ARG A 184 -12.90 -6.99 27.95
C ARG A 184 -12.60 -6.31 26.62
N GLN A 185 -11.33 -5.95 26.40
CA GLN A 185 -10.80 -6.02 25.05
C GLN A 185 -10.93 -7.49 24.63
N PRO A 186 -11.53 -7.81 23.48
CA PRO A 186 -11.33 -9.13 22.92
C PRO A 186 -9.81 -9.25 22.73
N ARG A 187 -9.17 -10.08 23.55
CA ARG A 187 -7.89 -10.67 23.17
C ARG A 187 -8.20 -11.30 21.83
N ILE A 188 -7.67 -10.73 20.75
CA ILE A 188 -7.48 -11.45 19.50
C ILE A 188 -6.54 -12.59 19.90
N THR A 189 -7.13 -13.67 20.38
CA THR A 189 -6.45 -14.90 20.75
C THR A 189 -5.70 -15.33 19.50
N SER A 190 -4.43 -15.67 19.66
CA SER A 190 -3.63 -16.40 18.68
C SER A 190 -4.51 -17.42 17.95
N MET A 191 -4.81 -17.13 16.68
CA MET A 191 -5.55 -18.02 15.79
C MET A 191 -4.74 -19.31 15.58
N PRO A 192 -5.37 -20.46 15.28
CA PRO A 192 -4.78 -21.75 15.58
C PRO A 192 -3.57 -22.04 14.69
N ALA A 193 -2.41 -22.24 15.32
CA ALA A 193 -1.18 -22.71 14.68
C ALA A 193 -1.28 -24.15 14.09
N HIS A 194 -2.49 -24.65 13.82
CA HIS A 194 -2.77 -26.06 13.54
C HIS A 194 -3.77 -26.32 12.42
N LEU A 195 -4.31 -25.32 11.70
CA LEU A 195 -5.32 -25.57 10.65
C LEU A 195 -4.84 -26.57 9.59
N LYS A 196 -3.71 -26.31 8.92
CA LYS A 196 -3.20 -27.20 7.87
C LYS A 196 -2.83 -28.58 8.41
N MET A 197 -2.29 -28.65 9.62
CA MET A 197 -2.00 -29.92 10.29
C MET A 197 -3.29 -30.71 10.52
N ALA A 198 -4.31 -30.07 11.10
CA ALA A 198 -5.62 -30.69 11.32
C ALA A 198 -6.27 -31.12 10.02
N THR A 199 -6.27 -30.28 8.98
CA THR A 199 -6.78 -30.62 7.65
C THR A 199 -6.00 -31.76 7.01
N SER A 200 -4.68 -31.80 7.17
CA SER A 200 -3.84 -32.88 6.65
C SER A 200 -4.11 -34.21 7.36
N GLU A 201 -4.26 -34.21 8.68
CA GLU A 201 -4.63 -35.39 9.48
C GLU A 201 -6.05 -35.87 9.16
N LEU A 202 -7.00 -34.94 9.03
CA LEU A 202 -8.37 -35.24 8.56
C LEU A 202 -8.34 -35.98 7.23
N LEU A 203 -7.59 -35.49 6.25
CA LEU A 203 -7.57 -36.08 4.92
C LEU A 203 -6.78 -37.39 4.87
N SER A 204 -5.60 -37.44 5.49
CA SER A 204 -4.66 -38.56 5.36
C SER A 204 -4.95 -39.74 6.28
N THR A 205 -5.56 -39.49 7.44
CA THR A 205 -5.84 -40.51 8.46
C THR A 205 -7.34 -40.77 8.58
N TYR A 206 -8.13 -39.78 9.00
CA TYR A 206 -9.51 -40.02 9.41
C TYR A 206 -10.46 -40.25 8.23
N PHE A 207 -10.43 -39.40 7.21
CA PHE A 207 -11.23 -39.59 5.99
C PHE A 207 -10.74 -40.81 5.18
N ALA A 208 -9.46 -41.16 5.27
CA ALA A 208 -8.95 -42.40 4.69
C ALA A 208 -9.60 -43.64 5.33
N GLN A 209 -9.83 -43.60 6.65
CA GLN A 209 -10.48 -44.67 7.39
C GLN A 209 -12.00 -44.70 7.21
N LEU A 210 -12.66 -43.53 7.22
CA LEU A 210 -14.11 -43.42 7.01
C LEU A 210 -14.52 -43.79 5.58
N TYR A 211 -13.67 -43.43 4.60
CA TYR A 211 -13.95 -43.60 3.18
C TYR A 211 -12.80 -44.30 2.44
N PRO A 212 -12.52 -45.58 2.74
CA PRO A 212 -11.37 -46.30 2.20
C PRO A 212 -11.43 -46.52 0.68
N HIS A 213 -12.62 -46.38 0.09
CA HIS A 213 -12.85 -46.49 -1.35
C HIS A 213 -12.59 -45.18 -2.11
N LEU A 214 -12.46 -44.04 -1.41
CA LEU A 214 -12.25 -42.73 -2.03
C LEU A 214 -10.75 -42.43 -2.20
N THR A 215 -10.41 -41.92 -3.38
CA THR A 215 -9.10 -41.34 -3.66
C THR A 215 -8.83 -40.12 -2.77
N HIS A 216 -7.57 -39.68 -2.70
CA HIS A 216 -7.23 -38.47 -1.93
C HIS A 216 -7.98 -37.23 -2.45
N GLY A 217 -8.13 -37.09 -3.78
CA GLY A 217 -8.88 -35.99 -4.40
C GLY A 217 -10.36 -36.02 -4.04
N GLU A 218 -11.00 -37.20 -4.04
CA GLU A 218 -12.39 -37.34 -3.62
C GLU A 218 -12.58 -37.04 -2.12
N ARG A 219 -11.61 -37.43 -1.26
CA ARG A 219 -11.62 -37.06 0.16
C ARG A 219 -11.49 -35.55 0.38
N ILE A 220 -10.68 -34.86 -0.42
CA ILE A 220 -10.61 -33.38 -0.41
C ILE A 220 -11.99 -32.81 -0.73
N MET A 221 -12.64 -33.29 -1.80
CA MET A 221 -13.96 -32.80 -2.18
C MET A 221 -15.03 -33.07 -1.11
N GLU A 222 -14.98 -34.23 -0.45
CA GLU A 222 -15.90 -34.58 0.62
C GLU A 222 -15.74 -33.66 1.83
N LEU A 223 -14.50 -33.44 2.31
CA LEU A 223 -14.24 -32.50 3.40
C LEU A 223 -14.64 -31.07 3.02
N ARG A 224 -14.28 -30.64 1.80
CA ARG A 224 -14.58 -29.30 1.28
C ARG A 224 -16.08 -29.02 1.21
N SER A 225 -16.87 -30.03 0.86
CA SER A 225 -18.34 -29.92 0.79
C SER A 225 -19.01 -29.70 2.15
N CYS A 226 -18.29 -29.91 3.26
CA CYS A 226 -18.80 -29.64 4.60
C CYS A 226 -18.80 -28.14 4.93
N ASN A 227 -18.04 -27.30 4.21
CA ASN A 227 -17.97 -25.84 4.39
C ASN A 227 -17.64 -25.40 5.83
N LEU A 228 -16.71 -26.10 6.47
CA LEU A 228 -16.35 -25.88 7.87
C LEU A 228 -15.46 -24.63 8.02
N SER A 229 -15.65 -23.88 9.10
CA SER A 229 -14.69 -22.85 9.53
C SER A 229 -13.38 -23.50 10.01
N PRO A 230 -12.25 -22.77 10.05
CA PRO A 230 -11.00 -23.31 10.56
C PRO A 230 -11.07 -23.90 11.98
N LEU A 231 -11.83 -23.29 12.90
CA LEU A 231 -12.07 -23.88 14.22
C LEU A 231 -12.91 -25.17 14.15
N GLN A 232 -13.85 -25.26 13.22
CA GLN A 232 -14.63 -26.47 13.02
C GLN A 232 -13.80 -27.62 12.42
N HIS A 233 -12.77 -27.33 11.62
CA HIS A 233 -11.79 -28.35 11.21
C HIS A 233 -11.08 -28.98 12.41
N ILE A 234 -10.63 -28.14 13.36
CA ILE A 234 -9.94 -28.61 14.56
C ILE A 234 -10.89 -29.44 15.43
N ARG A 235 -12.12 -28.96 15.64
CA ARG A 235 -13.15 -29.70 16.36
C ARG A 235 -13.43 -31.07 15.72
N LEU A 236 -13.57 -31.11 14.39
CA LEU A 236 -13.82 -32.36 13.68
C LEU A 236 -12.67 -33.36 13.86
N ARG A 237 -11.42 -32.88 13.79
CA ARG A 237 -10.26 -33.73 14.04
C ARG A 237 -10.32 -34.31 15.46
N ASP A 238 -10.56 -33.47 16.46
CA ASP A 238 -10.59 -33.88 17.86
C ASP A 238 -11.72 -34.88 18.14
N ASP A 239 -12.88 -34.69 17.52
CA ASP A 239 -14.00 -35.65 17.62
C ASP A 239 -13.66 -37.00 16.96
N LEU A 240 -12.94 -37.01 15.83
CA LEU A 240 -12.53 -38.24 15.14
C LEU A 240 -11.35 -38.96 15.81
N ILE A 241 -10.57 -38.27 16.65
CA ILE A 241 -9.63 -38.92 17.58
C ILE A 241 -10.40 -39.79 18.57
N VAL A 242 -11.52 -39.27 19.10
CA VAL A 242 -12.33 -39.96 20.11
C VAL A 242 -13.21 -41.04 19.48
N ASN A 243 -13.79 -40.78 18.32
CA ASN A 243 -14.68 -41.70 17.62
C ASN A 243 -14.36 -41.79 16.10
N PRO A 244 -13.38 -42.63 15.71
CA PRO A 244 -12.85 -42.64 14.34
C PRO A 244 -13.75 -43.32 13.30
N SER A 245 -14.84 -43.98 13.73
CA SER A 245 -15.68 -44.82 12.85
C SER A 245 -16.88 -44.10 12.24
N ALA A 246 -17.21 -42.89 12.69
CA ALA A 246 -18.36 -42.15 12.20
C ALA A 246 -18.13 -40.64 12.20
N LEU A 247 -18.70 -39.95 11.22
CA LEU A 247 -18.78 -38.49 11.24
C LEU A 247 -19.70 -38.03 12.39
N PRO A 248 -19.30 -36.99 13.17
CA PRO A 248 -20.16 -36.41 14.19
C PRO A 248 -21.44 -35.81 13.59
N GLU A 249 -22.56 -35.94 14.32
CA GLU A 249 -23.89 -35.46 13.87
C GLU A 249 -23.89 -33.96 13.53
N TRP A 250 -23.14 -33.17 14.31
CA TRP A 250 -23.06 -31.72 14.09
C TRP A 250 -22.45 -31.36 12.73
N VAL A 251 -21.56 -32.19 12.17
CA VAL A 251 -20.98 -31.99 10.84
C VAL A 251 -22.05 -32.16 9.78
N THR A 252 -22.86 -33.21 9.89
CA THR A 252 -23.96 -33.47 8.95
C THR A 252 -24.99 -32.34 8.99
N GLN A 253 -25.40 -31.93 10.19
CA GLN A 253 -26.33 -30.80 10.36
C GLN A 253 -25.75 -29.50 9.80
N HIS A 254 -24.47 -29.22 10.07
CA HIS A 254 -23.79 -28.03 9.54
C HIS A 254 -23.69 -28.07 8.01
N ARG A 255 -23.33 -29.21 7.43
CA ARG A 255 -23.26 -29.40 5.96
C ARG A 255 -24.62 -29.15 5.30
N THR A 256 -25.70 -29.72 5.84
CA THR A 256 -27.06 -29.46 5.32
C THR A 256 -27.40 -27.97 5.36
N ARG A 257 -27.11 -27.31 6.49
CA ARG A 257 -27.33 -25.86 6.65
C ARG A 257 -26.47 -25.03 5.71
N SER A 258 -25.20 -25.40 5.52
CA SER A 258 -24.25 -24.64 4.70
C SER A 258 -24.57 -24.74 3.21
N LEU A 259 -25.17 -25.86 2.76
CA LEU A 259 -25.60 -26.06 1.38
C LEU A 259 -26.93 -25.36 1.04
N ASP A 260 -27.78 -25.08 2.03
CA ASP A 260 -29.05 -24.38 1.82
C ASP A 260 -28.84 -22.89 1.57
N ALA A 261 -28.94 -22.48 0.31
CA ALA A 261 -28.78 -21.08 -0.10
C ALA A 261 -29.85 -20.13 0.45
N SER A 262 -31.01 -20.65 0.86
CA SER A 262 -32.10 -19.87 1.46
C SER A 262 -31.90 -19.64 2.95
N ASN A 263 -30.96 -20.35 3.58
CA ASN A 263 -30.75 -20.27 5.01
C ASN A 263 -29.89 -19.04 5.39
N PRO A 264 -30.41 -18.07 6.16
CA PRO A 264 -29.66 -16.87 6.53
C PRO A 264 -28.49 -17.15 7.47
N SER A 265 -28.56 -18.25 8.22
CA SER A 265 -27.55 -18.68 9.21
C SER A 265 -26.45 -19.57 8.63
N ARG A 266 -26.45 -19.81 7.31
CA ARG A 266 -25.49 -20.71 6.65
C ARG A 266 -24.03 -20.28 6.83
N PHE A 267 -23.79 -18.99 7.05
CA PHE A 267 -22.45 -18.41 7.18
C PHE A 267 -22.00 -18.13 8.62
N ASP A 268 -22.86 -18.31 9.63
CA ASP A 268 -22.63 -17.76 10.98
C ASP A 268 -21.29 -18.20 11.59
N ALA A 269 -20.96 -19.48 11.52
CA ALA A 269 -19.71 -19.99 12.08
C ALA A 269 -18.47 -19.37 11.41
N LEU A 270 -18.54 -19.15 10.09
CA LEU A 270 -17.44 -18.54 9.36
C LEU A 270 -17.37 -17.04 9.60
N HIS A 271 -18.51 -16.39 9.72
CA HIS A 271 -18.63 -14.98 10.02
C HIS A 271 -18.01 -14.64 11.39
N GLU A 272 -18.33 -15.42 12.42
CA GLU A 272 -17.77 -15.27 13.77
C GLU A 272 -16.24 -15.37 13.79
N GLU A 273 -15.65 -16.17 12.91
CA GLU A 273 -14.21 -16.41 12.89
C GLU A 273 -13.45 -15.45 11.97
N ILE A 274 -13.97 -15.17 10.77
CA ILE A 274 -13.25 -14.45 9.71
C ILE A 274 -13.48 -12.94 9.76
N GLU A 275 -14.72 -12.48 9.98
CA GLU A 275 -15.03 -11.05 9.95
C GLU A 275 -14.18 -10.21 10.92
N PRO A 276 -13.94 -10.65 12.18
CA PRO A 276 -13.12 -9.90 13.13
C PRO A 276 -11.66 -9.72 12.69
N LEU A 277 -11.18 -10.51 11.73
CA LEU A 277 -9.81 -10.46 11.22
C LEU A 277 -9.66 -9.43 10.10
N LEU A 278 -10.73 -9.11 9.36
CA LEU A 278 -10.65 -8.35 8.11
C LEU A 278 -10.18 -6.91 8.33
N LEU A 279 -10.77 -6.20 9.30
CA LEU A 279 -10.38 -4.82 9.57
C LEU A 279 -8.96 -4.71 10.16
N PRO A 280 -8.54 -5.53 11.14
CA PRO A 280 -7.15 -5.58 11.57
C PRO A 280 -6.17 -5.92 10.44
N LEU A 281 -6.54 -6.84 9.54
CA LEU A 281 -5.72 -7.22 8.39
C LEU A 281 -5.55 -6.06 7.42
N ARG A 282 -6.66 -5.43 7.03
CA ARG A 282 -6.67 -4.24 6.16
C ARG A 282 -5.83 -3.11 6.71
N ASN A 283 -5.88 -2.90 8.03
CA ASN A 283 -5.14 -1.84 8.70
C ASN A 283 -3.71 -2.26 9.08
N GLY A 284 -3.21 -3.43 8.63
CA GLY A 284 -1.87 -3.95 8.94
C GLY A 284 -1.61 -4.19 10.43
N LYS A 285 -2.65 -4.16 11.27
CA LYS A 285 -2.57 -4.51 12.70
C LYS A 285 -2.48 -6.01 12.92
N LEU A 286 -2.91 -6.78 11.91
CA LEU A 286 -2.75 -8.22 11.78
C LEU A 286 -2.05 -8.48 10.45
N LEU A 287 -0.99 -9.28 10.45
CA LEU A 287 -0.32 -9.71 9.21
C LEU A 287 -0.72 -11.16 8.92
N ILE A 288 -0.91 -11.53 7.66
CA ILE A 288 -1.15 -12.93 7.28
C ILE A 288 -0.04 -13.86 7.77
N SER A 289 1.21 -13.40 7.72
CA SER A 289 2.35 -14.14 8.26
C SER A 289 2.20 -14.51 9.75
N ARG A 290 1.41 -13.74 10.52
CA ARG A 290 1.11 -13.98 11.93
C ARG A 290 -0.16 -14.79 12.18
N LEU A 291 -1.01 -14.95 11.17
CA LEU A 291 -2.17 -15.85 11.23
C LEU A 291 -1.74 -17.33 11.20
N GLY A 292 -0.46 -17.62 10.93
CA GLY A 292 0.04 -18.98 10.87
C GLY A 292 -0.33 -19.64 9.55
N ASP A 293 -0.88 -20.85 9.59
CA ASP A 293 -1.09 -21.68 8.39
C ASP A 293 -2.47 -21.52 7.74
N TYR A 294 -2.96 -20.28 7.68
CA TYR A 294 -4.25 -19.92 7.07
C TYR A 294 -4.21 -19.91 5.53
N GLY A 295 -3.04 -20.14 4.93
CA GLY A 295 -2.83 -20.11 3.48
C GLY A 295 -3.63 -21.14 2.66
N GLY A 296 -4.44 -22.00 3.31
CA GLY A 296 -5.35 -22.95 2.66
C GLY A 296 -6.83 -22.77 3.02
N PHE A 297 -7.21 -21.71 3.74
CA PHE A 297 -8.61 -21.53 4.16
C PHE A 297 -9.57 -21.50 2.95
N SER A 298 -9.27 -20.68 1.94
CA SER A 298 -10.15 -20.54 0.76
C SER A 298 -10.31 -21.85 -0.04
N GLU A 299 -9.37 -22.80 0.13
CA GLU A 299 -9.39 -24.13 -0.48
C GLU A 299 -10.16 -25.16 0.36
N SER A 300 -10.38 -24.89 1.64
CA SER A 300 -11.03 -25.79 2.60
C SER A 300 -12.56 -25.78 2.53
N VAL A 301 -13.16 -24.82 1.83
CA VAL A 301 -14.62 -24.66 1.68
C VAL A 301 -15.02 -24.66 0.21
N SER A 302 -16.26 -25.04 -0.12
CA SER A 302 -16.76 -25.00 -1.51
C SER A 302 -16.72 -23.57 -2.07
N ARG A 303 -16.50 -23.46 -3.38
CA ARG A 303 -16.42 -22.15 -4.05
C ARG A 303 -17.75 -21.41 -3.95
N GLU A 304 -18.86 -22.10 -4.16
CA GLU A 304 -20.22 -21.53 -4.12
C GLU A 304 -20.55 -21.00 -2.73
N PHE A 305 -20.15 -21.72 -1.68
CA PHE A 305 -20.31 -21.26 -0.31
C PHE A 305 -19.44 -20.04 -0.02
N LEU A 306 -18.16 -20.09 -0.38
CA LEU A 306 -17.22 -18.99 -0.18
C LEU A 306 -17.64 -17.72 -0.93
N ASP A 307 -18.03 -17.83 -2.20
CA ASP A 307 -18.48 -16.69 -2.99
C ASP A 307 -19.75 -16.07 -2.40
N GLY A 308 -20.69 -16.88 -1.89
CA GLY A 308 -21.85 -16.38 -1.15
C GLY A 308 -21.50 -15.67 0.15
N PHE A 309 -20.52 -16.18 0.90
CA PHE A 309 -20.02 -15.55 2.12
C PHE A 309 -19.33 -14.21 1.82
N LEU A 310 -18.46 -14.18 0.81
CA LEU A 310 -17.73 -12.99 0.38
C LEU A 310 -18.68 -11.89 -0.12
N ALA A 311 -19.72 -12.27 -0.87
CA ALA A 311 -20.77 -11.33 -1.28
C ALA A 311 -21.52 -10.74 -0.07
N LYS A 312 -21.82 -11.54 0.97
CA LYS A 312 -22.44 -11.05 2.23
C LYS A 312 -21.54 -10.03 2.95
N LEU A 313 -20.22 -10.17 2.85
CA LEU A 313 -19.23 -9.23 3.40
C LEU A 313 -18.97 -7.99 2.52
N GLY A 314 -19.62 -7.90 1.35
CA GLY A 314 -19.50 -6.79 0.40
C GLY A 314 -18.32 -6.90 -0.57
N TYR A 315 -17.70 -8.06 -0.71
CA TYR A 315 -16.67 -8.29 -1.73
C TYR A 315 -17.29 -8.48 -3.12
N LEU A 316 -16.57 -7.97 -4.11
CA LEU A 316 -16.84 -8.17 -5.52
C LEU A 316 -15.64 -8.87 -6.17
N ARG A 317 -15.83 -9.45 -7.35
CA ARG A 317 -14.78 -10.11 -8.14
C ARG A 317 -14.61 -9.41 -9.48
N ASN A 318 -13.36 -9.15 -9.86
CA ASN A 318 -13.05 -8.57 -11.16
C ASN A 318 -12.78 -9.65 -12.23
N ALA A 319 -12.47 -9.22 -13.46
CA ALA A 319 -12.19 -10.12 -14.58
C ALA A 319 -10.96 -11.02 -14.37
N SER A 320 -10.06 -10.66 -13.45
CA SER A 320 -8.91 -11.45 -13.05
C SER A 320 -9.18 -12.35 -11.85
N ASP A 321 -10.45 -12.50 -11.45
CA ASP A 321 -10.90 -13.27 -10.29
C ASP A 321 -10.32 -12.75 -8.96
N CYS A 322 -9.85 -11.50 -8.91
CA CYS A 322 -9.39 -10.86 -7.68
C CYS A 322 -10.58 -10.28 -6.92
N LEU A 323 -10.50 -10.35 -5.58
CA LEU A 323 -11.45 -9.71 -4.68
C LEU A 323 -11.15 -8.22 -4.60
N PHE A 324 -12.22 -7.43 -4.64
CA PHE A 324 -12.13 -5.99 -4.46
C PHE A 324 -13.32 -5.46 -3.66
N ARG A 325 -13.17 -4.22 -3.18
CA ARG A 325 -14.20 -3.47 -2.47
C ARG A 325 -14.42 -2.11 -3.13
N THR A 326 -15.61 -1.54 -2.95
CA THR A 326 -16.00 -0.21 -3.45
C THR A 326 -16.46 0.75 -2.35
N ASP A 327 -16.46 0.26 -1.12
CA ASP A 327 -16.93 0.94 0.09
C ASP A 327 -15.77 1.46 0.97
N ILE A 328 -14.52 1.30 0.53
CA ILE A 328 -13.36 1.92 1.19
C ILE A 328 -13.38 3.42 0.88
N PRO A 329 -13.54 4.30 1.88
CA PRO A 329 -13.88 5.70 1.61
C PRO A 329 -12.68 6.52 1.12
N ALA A 330 -11.47 6.17 1.52
CA ALA A 330 -10.27 6.86 1.07
C ALA A 330 -9.02 5.98 1.00
N LEU A 331 -8.03 6.40 0.24
CA LEU A 331 -6.64 5.94 0.33
C LEU A 331 -5.68 7.13 0.36
N PHE A 332 -4.46 6.90 0.85
CA PHE A 332 -3.43 7.93 0.94
C PHE A 332 -2.33 7.68 -0.08
N ARG A 333 -1.80 8.75 -0.68
CA ARG A 333 -0.71 8.62 -1.65
C ARG A 333 0.29 9.77 -1.49
N ALA A 334 1.57 9.43 -1.44
CA ALA A 334 2.64 10.39 -1.65
C ALA A 334 2.88 10.52 -3.17
N ASP A 335 3.01 11.74 -3.67
CA ASP A 335 3.24 12.00 -5.09
C ASP A 335 4.05 13.28 -5.29
N GLU A 336 4.99 13.25 -6.23
CA GLU A 336 5.85 14.38 -6.56
C GLU A 336 5.10 15.47 -7.34
N ARG A 337 4.02 15.11 -8.04
CA ARG A 337 3.23 16.04 -8.85
C ARG A 337 2.47 17.03 -7.98
N THR A 338 2.46 18.29 -8.42
CA THR A 338 1.83 19.39 -7.69
C THR A 338 0.30 19.26 -7.78
N PRO A 339 -0.46 19.86 -6.85
CA PRO A 339 -1.92 19.95 -6.99
C PRO A 339 -2.31 20.70 -8.28
N PHE A 340 -1.49 21.65 -8.74
CA PHE A 340 -1.79 22.44 -9.93
C PHE A 340 -1.64 21.62 -11.22
N GLU A 341 -0.69 20.69 -11.26
CA GLU A 341 -0.54 19.72 -12.34
C GLU A 341 -1.81 18.87 -12.50
N PHE A 342 -2.35 18.35 -11.39
CA PHE A 342 -3.59 17.58 -11.41
C PHE A 342 -4.81 18.40 -11.80
N TYR A 343 -4.92 19.62 -11.29
CA TYR A 343 -6.00 20.54 -11.67
C TYR A 343 -5.97 20.87 -13.16
N ASN A 344 -4.79 21.20 -13.70
CA ASN A 344 -4.65 21.61 -15.11
C ASN A 344 -5.02 20.48 -16.07
N ASP A 345 -4.76 19.23 -15.70
CA ASP A 345 -5.14 18.05 -16.50
C ASP A 345 -6.54 17.49 -16.14
N GLY A 346 -7.14 18.03 -15.09
CA GLY A 346 -8.40 17.58 -14.49
C GLY A 346 -8.32 16.20 -13.83
N ARG A 347 -7.13 15.60 -13.72
CA ARG A 347 -6.95 14.19 -13.31
C ARG A 347 -5.53 13.89 -12.83
N MET A 348 -5.39 12.85 -12.01
CA MET A 348 -4.15 12.14 -11.73
C MET A 348 -4.04 10.94 -12.68
N LEU A 349 -3.06 10.98 -13.59
CA LEU A 349 -2.76 9.87 -14.47
C LEU A 349 -2.00 8.76 -13.72
N PRO A 350 -2.29 7.49 -14.01
CA PRO A 350 -1.52 6.37 -13.50
C PRO A 350 -0.10 6.40 -14.10
N ARG A 351 0.90 6.58 -13.24
CA ARG A 351 2.32 6.31 -13.53
C ARG A 351 2.70 4.92 -13.03
N LEU A 352 3.92 4.47 -13.35
CA LEU A 352 4.48 3.14 -13.08
C LEU A 352 4.06 2.02 -14.02
N LYS A 353 5.04 1.15 -14.29
CA LYS A 353 4.85 -0.17 -14.89
C LYS A 353 4.34 -1.14 -13.83
N HIS A 354 3.06 -1.06 -13.51
CA HIS A 354 2.41 -2.12 -12.75
C HIS A 354 2.03 -3.29 -13.65
N PRO A 355 2.34 -4.54 -13.25
CA PRO A 355 1.85 -5.73 -13.92
C PRO A 355 0.33 -5.76 -14.02
N ARG A 356 -0.20 -6.37 -15.07
CA ARG A 356 -1.63 -6.65 -15.21
C ARG A 356 -2.03 -7.78 -14.28
N GLY A 357 -3.32 -7.83 -13.93
CA GLY A 357 -3.95 -9.03 -13.37
C GLY A 357 -4.48 -8.90 -11.95
N ALA A 358 -4.26 -7.77 -11.25
CA ALA A 358 -4.92 -7.55 -9.96
C ALA A 358 -6.16 -6.66 -10.04
N THR A 359 -6.16 -5.65 -10.92
CA THR A 359 -7.29 -4.73 -11.14
C THR A 359 -7.94 -4.95 -12.50
N THR A 360 -9.21 -4.55 -12.66
CA THR A 360 -9.90 -4.56 -13.97
C THR A 360 -9.20 -3.66 -14.98
N GLU A 361 -8.82 -2.46 -14.56
CA GLU A 361 -8.18 -1.46 -15.40
C GLU A 361 -6.77 -1.13 -14.88
N LYS A 362 -6.21 0.03 -15.22
CA LYS A 362 -4.83 0.34 -14.88
C LYS A 362 -4.73 0.65 -13.38
N PRO A 363 -3.85 -0.04 -12.64
CA PRO A 363 -3.73 0.17 -11.20
C PRO A 363 -2.98 1.47 -10.90
N ILE A 364 -3.41 2.17 -9.85
CA ILE A 364 -2.62 3.15 -9.12
C ILE A 364 -2.39 2.60 -7.71
N SER A 365 -1.13 2.51 -7.30
CA SER A 365 -0.77 2.16 -5.94
C SER A 365 -1.06 3.31 -4.96
N ALA A 366 -1.62 2.99 -3.81
CA ALA A 366 -1.82 3.90 -2.69
C ALA A 366 -1.82 3.09 -1.38
N THR A 367 -1.67 3.75 -0.24
CA THR A 367 -1.65 3.07 1.07
C THR A 367 -2.94 3.28 1.84
N VAL A 368 -3.31 2.28 2.63
CA VAL A 368 -4.42 2.35 3.58
C VAL A 368 -4.05 3.10 4.87
N SER A 369 -2.77 3.44 5.09
CA SER A 369 -2.29 4.08 6.33
C SER A 369 -1.73 5.48 6.09
N LEU A 370 -2.34 6.50 6.70
CA LEU A 370 -1.79 7.86 6.65
C LEU A 370 -0.41 7.93 7.31
N LYS A 371 -0.22 7.17 8.39
CA LYS A 371 1.06 7.17 9.11
C LYS A 371 2.19 6.70 8.21
N LEU A 372 1.97 5.69 7.37
CA LEU A 372 3.01 5.11 6.52
C LEU A 372 3.11 5.75 5.14
N VAL A 373 2.26 6.72 4.80
CA VAL A 373 2.31 7.38 3.48
C VAL A 373 3.70 7.93 3.12
N HIS A 374 4.45 8.39 4.12
CA HIS A 374 5.83 8.87 3.97
C HIS A 374 6.82 7.77 3.54
N GLN A 375 6.56 6.51 3.86
CA GLN A 375 7.41 5.40 3.45
C GLN A 375 7.35 5.17 1.93
N TYR A 376 6.26 5.59 1.29
CA TYR A 376 6.10 5.54 -0.16
C TYR A 376 6.61 6.83 -0.84
N ALA A 377 7.03 7.84 -0.08
CA ALA A 377 7.65 9.06 -0.59
C ALA A 377 9.16 8.83 -0.85
N GLY A 378 9.60 8.96 -2.10
CA GLY A 378 11.03 8.88 -2.46
C GLY A 378 11.77 7.66 -1.93
N ARG A 379 11.12 6.49 -1.96
CA ARG A 379 11.66 5.25 -1.38
C ARG A 379 11.94 5.34 0.13
N GLY A 380 11.08 6.04 0.86
CA GLY A 380 11.13 6.20 2.31
C GLY A 380 12.07 7.31 2.80
N THR A 381 12.48 8.22 1.92
CA THR A 381 13.38 9.33 2.26
C THR A 381 12.65 10.63 2.54
N ASP A 382 11.31 10.67 2.39
CA ASP A 382 10.51 11.90 2.43
C ASP A 382 10.93 12.96 1.38
N SER A 383 11.77 12.57 0.43
CA SER A 383 12.14 13.37 -0.75
C SER A 383 11.40 12.86 -1.99
N PRO A 384 11.35 13.62 -3.09
CA PRO A 384 10.89 13.09 -4.38
C PRO A 384 11.81 11.97 -4.92
N ASP A 385 11.26 10.97 -5.61
CA ASP A 385 12.13 10.02 -6.34
C ASP A 385 12.81 10.75 -7.54
N PRO A 386 14.15 10.76 -7.62
CA PRO A 386 14.86 11.39 -8.73
C PRO A 386 14.46 10.86 -10.11
N GLU A 387 13.99 9.61 -10.21
CA GLU A 387 13.49 9.05 -11.47
C GLU A 387 12.22 9.76 -11.95
N TYR A 388 11.32 10.17 -11.05
CA TYR A 388 10.09 10.88 -11.42
C TYR A 388 10.29 12.35 -11.71
N LEU A 389 11.30 12.97 -11.11
CA LEU A 389 11.68 14.36 -11.39
C LEU A 389 12.23 14.54 -12.82
N ARG A 390 12.49 13.44 -13.54
CA ARG A 390 12.86 13.47 -14.95
C ARG A 390 11.70 13.84 -15.88
N TYR A 391 10.48 13.95 -15.38
CA TYR A 391 9.32 14.27 -16.21
C TYR A 391 8.76 15.63 -15.84
N ASN A 392 8.63 16.53 -16.81
CA ASN A 392 8.14 17.88 -16.54
C ASN A 392 6.65 17.90 -16.21
N ASN A 393 5.87 16.98 -16.79
CA ASN A 393 4.45 16.81 -16.53
C ASN A 393 4.01 15.34 -16.66
N GLN A 394 2.81 15.02 -16.20
CA GLN A 394 2.23 13.67 -16.24
C GLN A 394 1.90 13.16 -17.64
N LYS A 395 1.88 14.03 -18.67
CA LYS A 395 1.66 13.66 -20.07
C LYS A 395 2.95 13.29 -20.79
N ASN A 396 4.13 13.66 -20.30
CA ASN A 396 5.39 13.25 -20.91
C ASN A 396 5.52 11.73 -20.86
N LYS A 397 5.60 11.10 -22.04
CA LYS A 397 5.75 9.65 -22.19
C LYS A 397 7.14 9.16 -21.81
N TYR A 398 8.15 9.97 -22.09
CA TYR A 398 9.55 9.62 -21.89
C TYR A 398 10.21 10.57 -20.89
N PRO A 399 11.19 10.09 -20.12
CA PRO A 399 11.92 10.94 -19.20
C PRO A 399 12.84 11.89 -19.98
N GLY A 400 12.93 13.13 -19.51
CA GLY A 400 13.83 14.15 -20.01
C GLY A 400 15.28 13.96 -19.58
N ARG A 401 16.09 14.97 -19.90
CA ARG A 401 17.52 15.08 -19.61
C ARG A 401 17.78 16.15 -18.57
N LYS A 402 18.65 15.84 -17.61
CA LYS A 402 19.09 16.85 -16.66
C LYS A 402 19.96 17.89 -17.37
N PRO A 403 19.77 19.19 -17.12
CA PRO A 403 20.61 20.23 -17.72
C PRO A 403 22.10 19.99 -17.45
N GLY A 404 22.92 20.08 -18.49
CA GLY A 404 24.39 19.94 -18.39
C GLY A 404 24.93 18.51 -18.32
N GLU A 405 24.11 17.47 -18.36
CA GLU A 405 24.59 16.07 -18.44
C GLU A 405 24.78 15.61 -19.90
N PRO A 406 25.95 15.06 -20.27
CA PRO A 406 26.21 14.60 -21.63
C PRO A 406 25.39 13.34 -21.98
N ASP A 407 24.68 13.42 -23.11
CA ASP A 407 23.89 12.39 -23.82
C ASP A 407 23.67 11.05 -23.10
N ASN A 408 22.65 11.00 -22.25
CA ASN A 408 21.83 9.80 -22.12
C ASN A 408 20.58 10.02 -22.99
N GLU A 409 20.36 9.14 -23.97
CA GLU A 409 19.08 9.06 -24.69
C GLU A 409 17.93 9.02 -23.68
N SER A 410 16.82 9.72 -23.98
CA SER A 410 15.58 9.61 -23.20
C SER A 410 15.33 8.12 -22.92
N GLY A 411 15.21 7.76 -21.65
CA GLY A 411 15.04 6.37 -21.24
C GLY A 411 13.77 5.75 -21.81
N GLU A 412 13.56 4.47 -21.52
CA GLU A 412 12.32 3.80 -21.89
C GLU A 412 11.10 4.47 -21.23
N SER A 413 9.97 4.41 -21.92
CA SER A 413 8.67 4.84 -21.36
C SER A 413 8.39 4.05 -20.10
N ASP A 414 8.02 4.72 -19.00
CA ASP A 414 7.49 4.08 -17.80
C ASP A 414 5.99 3.71 -17.95
N ASN A 415 5.39 4.05 -19.09
CA ASN A 415 3.99 3.83 -19.41
C ASN A 415 3.83 2.90 -20.63
N ASP A 416 3.85 1.59 -20.39
CA ASP A 416 3.57 0.57 -21.43
C ASP A 416 2.07 0.41 -21.73
N TRP A 417 1.20 1.11 -21.00
CA TRP A 417 -0.25 1.12 -21.23
C TRP A 417 -0.67 2.08 -22.36
N SER A 418 0.28 2.58 -23.15
CA SER A 418 0.07 3.61 -24.17
C SER A 418 -0.81 3.20 -25.36
N ASP A 419 -1.09 1.92 -25.57
CA ASP A 419 -1.94 1.48 -26.70
C ASP A 419 -3.44 1.64 -26.46
N ALA A 420 -3.85 2.13 -25.27
CA ALA A 420 -5.25 2.11 -24.89
C ALA A 420 -5.77 3.42 -24.28
N SER A 421 -4.91 4.34 -23.81
CA SER A 421 -5.33 5.57 -23.11
C SER A 421 -6.05 6.56 -24.02
N ASP A 422 -7.18 7.12 -23.56
CA ASP A 422 -7.86 8.25 -24.21
C ASP A 422 -7.05 9.56 -24.11
N VAL A 423 -6.03 9.58 -23.24
CA VAL A 423 -5.13 10.71 -23.06
C VAL A 423 -3.91 10.52 -23.95
N GLU A 424 -3.75 11.41 -24.92
CA GLU A 424 -2.56 11.50 -25.77
C GLU A 424 -1.37 11.90 -24.90
N LEU A 425 -0.38 11.00 -24.83
CA LEU A 425 0.87 11.26 -24.14
C LEU A 425 1.80 12.00 -25.09
N ASP A 426 2.49 13.00 -24.55
CA ASP A 426 3.51 13.73 -25.26
C ASP A 426 4.70 12.80 -25.55
N SER A 427 4.96 12.61 -26.85
CA SER A 427 6.03 11.76 -27.36
C SER A 427 7.38 12.46 -27.45
N GLU A 428 7.46 13.72 -27.04
CA GLU A 428 8.71 14.46 -26.97
C GLU A 428 9.75 13.71 -26.14
N ARG A 429 10.98 13.72 -26.66
CA ARG A 429 12.14 13.08 -26.05
C ARG A 429 13.21 14.13 -25.86
N ASN A 430 14.08 13.90 -24.89
CA ASN A 430 15.30 14.69 -24.68
C ASN A 430 15.07 16.16 -24.30
N TYR A 431 13.86 16.53 -23.86
CA TYR A 431 13.61 17.85 -23.27
C TYR A 431 14.42 18.03 -21.98
N GLU A 432 14.80 19.27 -21.68
CA GLU A 432 15.46 19.61 -20.42
C GLU A 432 14.46 19.54 -19.26
N THR A 433 14.87 18.88 -18.18
CA THR A 433 13.99 18.70 -17.02
C THR A 433 13.97 19.97 -16.20
N ILE A 434 12.78 20.43 -15.79
CA ILE A 434 12.62 21.62 -14.94
C ILE A 434 12.47 21.25 -13.46
N ARG A 435 12.20 19.98 -13.16
CA ARG A 435 11.83 19.51 -11.80
C ARG A 435 12.98 18.86 -11.04
N HIS A 436 14.17 18.78 -11.63
CA HIS A 436 15.29 18.02 -11.07
C HIS A 436 15.82 18.55 -9.73
N ASP A 437 15.51 19.80 -9.39
CA ASP A 437 15.86 20.42 -8.11
C ASP A 437 14.73 20.36 -7.08
N GLN A 438 13.53 19.91 -7.47
CA GLN A 438 12.37 19.82 -6.58
C GLN A 438 12.69 18.97 -5.34
N GLN A 439 12.43 19.54 -4.16
CA GLN A 439 12.62 18.87 -2.86
C GLN A 439 11.30 18.53 -2.16
N VAL A 440 10.17 19.04 -2.67
CA VAL A 440 8.86 18.88 -2.04
C VAL A 440 8.15 17.66 -2.61
N ILE A 441 7.66 16.79 -1.72
CA ILE A 441 6.70 15.74 -2.04
C ILE A 441 5.36 16.04 -1.39
N PHE A 442 4.27 15.77 -2.10
CA PHE A 442 2.92 16.06 -1.64
C PHE A 442 2.24 14.80 -1.13
N THR A 443 1.36 14.96 -0.15
CA THR A 443 0.52 13.87 0.36
C THR A 443 -0.92 14.14 0.01
N TYR A 444 -1.57 13.16 -0.62
CA TYR A 444 -2.97 13.25 -1.05
C TYR A 444 -3.84 12.25 -0.30
N VAL A 445 -5.06 12.65 0.03
CA VAL A 445 -6.18 11.75 0.34
C VAL A 445 -7.03 11.64 -0.92
N ILE A 446 -7.26 10.42 -1.36
CA ILE A 446 -8.01 10.11 -2.57
C ILE A 446 -9.39 9.62 -2.17
N ASP A 447 -10.45 10.25 -2.67
CA ASP A 447 -11.84 9.76 -2.51
C ASP A 447 -12.09 8.54 -3.39
N THR A 448 -11.98 7.37 -2.76
CA THR A 448 -12.11 6.05 -3.41
C THR A 448 -13.51 5.48 -3.35
N ARG A 449 -14.50 6.23 -2.85
CA ARG A 449 -15.90 5.76 -2.82
C ARG A 449 -16.35 5.40 -4.23
N LYS A 450 -16.91 4.19 -4.36
CA LYS A 450 -17.41 3.59 -5.61
C LYS A 450 -16.33 3.22 -6.63
N MET A 451 -15.05 3.26 -6.26
CA MET A 451 -13.94 2.79 -7.10
C MET A 451 -13.57 1.35 -6.73
N GLU A 452 -13.05 0.58 -7.68
CA GLU A 452 -12.52 -0.76 -7.38
C GLU A 452 -11.19 -0.63 -6.62
N ILE A 453 -11.18 -1.12 -5.38
CA ILE A 453 -10.00 -1.17 -4.52
C ILE A 453 -9.64 -2.62 -4.22
N VAL A 454 -8.45 -3.01 -4.66
CA VAL A 454 -7.91 -4.35 -4.50
C VAL A 454 -6.89 -4.35 -3.37
N LEU A 455 -7.17 -5.15 -2.33
CA LEU A 455 -6.30 -5.33 -1.17
C LEU A 455 -5.56 -6.66 -1.30
N GLY A 456 -4.22 -6.61 -1.27
CA GLY A 456 -3.37 -7.80 -1.42
C GLY A 456 -3.59 -8.80 -0.29
N GLU A 457 -3.50 -8.34 0.96
CA GLU A 457 -3.65 -9.19 2.13
C GLU A 457 -5.02 -9.89 2.19
N GLU A 458 -6.12 -9.18 1.92
CA GLU A 458 -7.44 -9.82 1.94
C GLU A 458 -7.59 -10.86 0.83
N ASN A 459 -6.98 -10.65 -0.35
CA ASN A 459 -6.92 -11.67 -1.40
C ASN A 459 -6.06 -12.87 -0.98
N HIS A 460 -4.94 -12.65 -0.31
CA HIS A 460 -4.09 -13.72 0.20
C HIS A 460 -4.81 -14.60 1.24
N LEU A 461 -5.68 -14.02 2.05
CA LEU A 461 -6.47 -14.79 3.02
C LEU A 461 -7.68 -15.50 2.37
N LEU A 462 -8.44 -14.78 1.55
CA LEU A 462 -9.77 -15.19 1.11
C LEU A 462 -9.82 -15.77 -0.31
N ASN A 463 -8.74 -15.62 -1.09
CA ASN A 463 -8.73 -15.91 -2.52
C ASN A 463 -7.33 -16.24 -3.06
N THR A 464 -6.69 -17.25 -2.47
CA THR A 464 -5.32 -17.68 -2.86
C THR A 464 -5.22 -18.01 -4.34
N ALA A 465 -6.30 -18.54 -4.93
CA ALA A 465 -6.40 -18.88 -6.36
C ALA A 465 -6.11 -17.70 -7.31
N ALA A 466 -6.32 -16.44 -6.91
CA ALA A 466 -5.97 -15.30 -7.76
C ALA A 466 -4.46 -15.21 -8.00
N ARG A 467 -3.65 -15.47 -6.97
CA ARG A 467 -2.19 -15.50 -7.09
C ARG A 467 -1.72 -16.63 -8.01
N ASP A 468 -2.33 -17.80 -7.89
CA ASP A 468 -1.99 -18.96 -8.75
C ASP A 468 -2.29 -18.70 -10.22
N LYS A 469 -3.26 -17.84 -10.51
CA LYS A 469 -3.60 -17.36 -11.86
C LYS A 469 -2.70 -16.22 -12.36
N GLY A 470 -1.72 -15.81 -11.56
CA GLY A 470 -0.74 -14.78 -11.92
C GLY A 470 -1.15 -13.35 -11.55
N ALA A 471 -2.15 -13.16 -10.69
CA ALA A 471 -2.44 -11.83 -10.15
C ALA A 471 -1.23 -11.31 -9.36
N TRP A 472 -0.80 -10.08 -9.67
CA TRP A 472 0.27 -9.41 -8.97
C TRP A 472 -0.30 -8.46 -7.91
N PHE A 473 0.04 -8.68 -6.65
CA PHE A 473 -0.25 -7.75 -5.57
C PHE A 473 1.05 -7.07 -5.12
N PRO A 474 0.97 -5.83 -4.60
CA PRO A 474 2.10 -5.22 -3.91
C PRO A 474 2.67 -6.12 -2.81
N GLU A 475 3.98 -6.06 -2.61
CA GLU A 475 4.65 -6.84 -1.54
C GLU A 475 4.38 -6.25 -0.14
N ASP A 476 3.96 -5.00 -0.07
CA ASP A 476 3.69 -4.29 1.18
C ASP A 476 2.24 -4.48 1.63
N GLU A 477 2.03 -4.89 2.88
CA GLU A 477 0.73 -5.32 3.40
C GLU A 477 -0.29 -4.18 3.49
N LEU A 478 0.18 -2.93 3.51
CA LEU A 478 -0.65 -1.73 3.63
C LEU A 478 -0.86 -1.03 2.28
N GLU A 479 -0.27 -1.58 1.22
CA GLU A 479 -0.42 -1.06 -0.13
C GLU A 479 -1.64 -1.70 -0.81
N ALA A 480 -2.47 -0.83 -1.38
CA ALA A 480 -3.70 -1.16 -2.10
C ALA A 480 -3.59 -0.67 -3.54
N LEU A 481 -4.30 -1.36 -4.44
CA LEU A 481 -4.40 -0.94 -5.83
C LEU A 481 -5.77 -0.33 -6.10
N ILE A 482 -5.77 0.90 -6.60
CA ILE A 482 -6.95 1.57 -7.15
C ILE A 482 -7.04 1.20 -8.62
N SER A 483 -8.10 0.52 -9.02
CA SER A 483 -8.41 0.32 -10.44
C SER A 483 -8.88 1.65 -11.01
N THR A 484 -8.12 2.18 -11.95
CA THR A 484 -8.43 3.45 -12.61
C THR A 484 -8.67 3.22 -14.08
N SER A 485 -9.70 3.89 -14.59
CA SER A 485 -9.87 3.96 -16.03
C SER A 485 -8.65 4.59 -16.65
N LYS A 486 -8.53 4.43 -17.96
CA LYS A 486 -7.39 4.95 -18.70
C LYS A 486 -7.30 6.49 -18.65
N ARG A 487 -8.37 7.14 -18.17
CA ARG A 487 -8.47 8.57 -17.89
C ARG A 487 -7.92 8.98 -16.52
N GLY A 488 -7.44 8.04 -15.69
CA GLY A 488 -6.93 8.33 -14.36
C GLY A 488 -8.02 8.64 -13.33
N ILE A 489 -7.59 9.24 -12.21
CA ILE A 489 -8.48 9.65 -11.11
C ILE A 489 -8.81 11.13 -11.30
N GLU A 490 -10.09 11.48 -11.38
CA GLU A 490 -10.51 12.87 -11.55
C GLU A 490 -10.03 13.75 -10.38
N SER A 491 -9.60 14.97 -10.68
CA SER A 491 -9.01 15.93 -9.74
C SER A 491 -9.96 16.31 -8.58
N GLU A 492 -11.27 16.29 -8.81
CA GLU A 492 -12.30 16.47 -7.79
C GLU A 492 -12.27 15.46 -6.64
N ARG A 493 -11.62 14.30 -6.85
CA ARG A 493 -11.42 13.24 -5.84
C ARG A 493 -10.11 13.38 -5.07
N LEU A 494 -9.26 14.32 -5.46
CA LEU A 494 -7.94 14.50 -4.88
C LEU A 494 -7.98 15.61 -3.85
N TRP A 495 -7.51 15.31 -2.65
CA TRP A 495 -7.42 16.27 -1.55
C TRP A 495 -5.97 16.37 -1.10
N LEU A 496 -5.40 17.57 -1.15
CA LEU A 496 -4.04 17.81 -0.68
C LEU A 496 -4.03 17.95 0.83
N LEU A 497 -3.23 17.14 1.52
CA LEU A 497 -2.95 17.31 2.95
C LEU A 497 -1.95 18.43 3.18
N ASP A 498 -2.19 19.20 4.24
CA ASP A 498 -1.23 20.16 4.75
C ASP A 498 0.04 19.47 5.27
N SER A 499 1.11 20.25 5.47
CA SER A 499 2.39 19.75 5.96
C SER A 499 2.30 19.05 7.33
N THR A 500 1.26 19.37 8.11
CA THR A 500 0.98 18.74 9.41
C THR A 500 0.17 17.45 9.30
N ARG A 501 -0.30 17.10 8.09
CA ARG A 501 -1.19 15.97 7.78
C ARG A 501 -2.46 15.95 8.64
N SER A 502 -2.95 17.12 9.03
CA SER A 502 -4.13 17.26 9.90
C SER A 502 -5.32 17.93 9.22
N ARG A 503 -5.11 18.58 8.07
CA ARG A 503 -6.19 19.14 7.25
C ARG A 503 -5.92 18.85 5.79
N ALA A 504 -6.98 18.63 5.02
CA ALA A 504 -6.89 18.56 3.57
C ALA A 504 -8.00 19.36 2.90
N ALA A 505 -7.68 19.92 1.74
CA ALA A 505 -8.63 20.61 0.86
C ALA A 505 -8.60 19.97 -0.53
N LYS A 506 -9.72 20.05 -1.26
CA LYS A 506 -9.77 19.59 -2.66
C LYS A 506 -8.74 20.33 -3.50
N VAL A 507 -8.08 19.59 -4.38
CA VAL A 507 -7.11 20.13 -5.34
C VAL A 507 -7.72 21.27 -6.17
N ASP A 508 -8.97 21.12 -6.61
CA ASP A 508 -9.65 22.12 -7.43
C ASP A 508 -9.90 23.42 -6.67
N ASP A 509 -10.26 23.32 -5.39
CA ASP A 509 -10.47 24.48 -4.53
C ASP A 509 -9.15 25.20 -4.25
N ILE A 510 -8.07 24.46 -4.00
CA ILE A 510 -6.73 25.02 -3.83
C ILE A 510 -6.29 25.78 -5.08
N ALA A 511 -6.49 25.19 -6.27
CA ALA A 511 -6.14 25.83 -7.52
C ALA A 511 -6.99 27.09 -7.79
N TYR A 512 -8.29 27.03 -7.48
CA TYR A 512 -9.17 28.18 -7.59
C TYR A 512 -8.72 29.34 -6.69
N GLU A 513 -8.46 29.08 -5.39
CA GLU A 513 -8.06 30.12 -4.43
C GLU A 513 -6.66 30.69 -4.69
N ALA A 514 -5.79 29.94 -5.36
CA ALA A 514 -4.48 30.44 -5.77
C ALA A 514 -4.60 31.47 -6.91
N GLY A 515 -5.51 31.25 -7.86
CA GLY A 515 -5.61 32.04 -9.08
C GLY A 515 -4.46 31.77 -10.08
N TYR A 516 -4.66 32.12 -11.35
CA TYR A 516 -3.78 31.66 -12.44
C TYR A 516 -2.29 31.98 -12.25
N GLN A 517 -1.95 33.25 -12.01
CA GLN A 517 -0.54 33.70 -11.89
C GLN A 517 0.15 33.10 -10.67
N SER A 518 -0.50 33.15 -9.49
CA SER A 518 0.11 32.62 -8.27
C SER A 518 0.38 31.12 -8.35
N ARG A 519 -0.44 30.34 -9.07
CA ARG A 519 -0.18 28.90 -9.27
C ARG A 519 1.12 28.69 -10.01
N MET A 520 1.32 29.40 -11.12
CA MET A 520 2.55 29.32 -11.91
C MET A 520 3.77 29.69 -11.07
N ASP A 521 3.71 30.80 -10.34
CA ASP A 521 4.83 31.28 -9.52
C ASP A 521 5.15 30.37 -8.32
N ILE A 522 4.15 29.69 -7.76
CA ILE A 522 4.34 28.70 -6.69
C ILE A 522 4.94 27.42 -7.25
N GLU A 523 4.38 26.89 -8.34
CA GLU A 523 4.84 25.67 -9.00
C GLU A 523 6.28 25.81 -9.53
N GLU A 524 6.59 26.92 -10.20
CA GLU A 524 7.93 27.20 -10.71
C GLU A 524 8.96 27.19 -9.57
N ARG A 525 8.66 27.83 -8.44
CA ARG A 525 9.57 27.81 -7.28
C ARG A 525 9.69 26.42 -6.66
N THR A 526 8.60 25.64 -6.63
CA THR A 526 8.66 24.24 -6.20
C THR A 526 9.61 23.43 -7.09
N HIS A 527 9.53 23.60 -8.41
CA HIS A 527 10.39 22.92 -9.38
C HIS A 527 11.87 23.30 -9.23
N HIS A 528 12.15 24.58 -8.92
CA HIS A 528 13.50 25.09 -8.64
C HIS A 528 14.01 24.78 -7.21
N GLY A 529 13.37 23.86 -6.49
CA GLY A 529 13.85 23.38 -5.19
C GLY A 529 13.63 24.33 -4.01
N ALA A 530 12.79 25.36 -4.16
CA ALA A 530 12.44 26.20 -3.03
C ALA A 530 11.65 25.42 -1.98
N ASP A 531 11.97 25.59 -0.70
CA ASP A 531 11.17 25.04 0.40
C ASP A 531 9.90 25.89 0.61
N ASN A 532 8.90 25.67 -0.24
CA ASN A 532 7.70 26.48 -0.32
C ASN A 532 6.42 25.77 0.15
N ARG A 533 6.55 24.70 0.94
CA ARG A 533 5.42 23.93 1.52
C ARG A 533 4.39 24.81 2.24
N TYR A 534 4.87 25.81 2.98
CA TYR A 534 4.03 26.76 3.70
C TYR A 534 3.04 27.53 2.81
N GLN A 535 3.33 27.68 1.50
CA GLN A 535 2.41 28.34 0.58
C GLN A 535 1.23 27.46 0.20
N TYR A 536 1.45 26.15 0.08
CA TYR A 536 0.37 25.19 -0.11
C TYR A 536 -0.52 25.11 1.15
N ASP A 537 0.10 25.10 2.34
CA ASP A 537 -0.63 25.17 3.60
C ASP A 537 -1.49 26.45 3.69
N ALA A 538 -0.94 27.59 3.30
CA ALA A 538 -1.67 28.86 3.26
C ALA A 538 -2.82 28.86 2.23
N LEU A 539 -2.71 28.10 1.14
CA LEU A 539 -3.83 27.91 0.21
C LEU A 539 -4.94 27.06 0.82
N ILE A 540 -4.60 26.02 1.58
CA ILE A 540 -5.59 25.24 2.36
C ILE A 540 -6.30 26.15 3.38
N ASP A 541 -5.57 27.06 4.04
CA ASP A 541 -6.17 28.07 4.92
C ASP A 541 -7.13 29.01 4.17
N LYS A 542 -6.78 29.45 2.96
CA LYS A 542 -7.68 30.27 2.13
C LYS A 542 -8.95 29.52 1.76
N VAL A 543 -8.84 28.24 1.37
CA VAL A 543 -10.01 27.39 1.10
C VAL A 543 -10.92 27.32 2.32
N ALA A 544 -10.35 27.13 3.50
CA ALA A 544 -11.11 27.12 4.76
C ALA A 544 -11.80 28.47 5.03
N LEU A 545 -11.09 29.59 4.83
CA LEU A 545 -11.63 30.95 5.01
C LEU A 545 -12.74 31.27 3.99
N ALA A 546 -12.69 30.67 2.80
CA ALA A 546 -13.73 30.77 1.79
C ALA A 546 -14.99 29.93 2.12
N GLY A 547 -15.01 29.23 3.26
CA GLY A 547 -16.14 28.41 3.69
C GLY A 547 -16.30 27.10 2.92
N LYS A 548 -15.26 26.67 2.21
CA LYS A 548 -15.26 25.43 1.43
C LYS A 548 -14.92 24.22 2.32
N PRO A 549 -15.32 22.99 1.91
CA PRO A 549 -15.09 21.80 2.71
C PRO A 549 -13.62 21.53 3.02
N ILE A 550 -13.33 21.22 4.28
CA ILE A 550 -12.00 20.81 4.78
C ILE A 550 -12.12 19.46 5.48
N LEU A 551 -11.36 18.48 5.00
CA LEU A 551 -11.19 17.22 5.74
C LEU A 551 -10.27 17.50 6.93
N THR A 552 -10.76 17.22 8.14
CA THR A 552 -9.98 17.43 9.39
C THR A 552 -9.65 16.09 10.01
N LEU A 553 -8.37 15.90 10.36
CA LEU A 553 -7.83 14.68 10.94
C LEU A 553 -7.15 15.01 12.27
N ASP A 554 -7.61 14.37 13.34
CA ASP A 554 -7.09 14.56 14.69
C ASP A 554 -5.58 14.26 14.75
N ARG A 555 -4.83 15.22 15.30
CA ARG A 555 -3.39 15.07 15.53
C ARG A 555 -3.13 13.98 16.57
N GLY A 556 -2.17 13.10 16.29
CA GLY A 556 -1.77 12.02 17.20
C GLY A 556 -2.64 10.76 17.12
N LYS A 557 -3.76 10.79 16.39
CA LYS A 557 -4.50 9.57 16.02
C LYS A 557 -3.85 8.92 14.79
N GLU A 558 -3.77 7.60 14.79
CA GLU A 558 -3.44 6.84 13.59
C GLU A 558 -4.69 6.71 12.72
N TRP A 559 -4.62 7.26 11.50
CA TRP A 559 -5.72 7.27 10.54
C TRP A 559 -5.51 6.22 9.46
N PHE A 560 -6.54 5.39 9.28
CA PHE A 560 -6.63 4.42 8.19
C PHE A 560 -7.67 4.82 7.15
N ALA A 561 -7.58 4.22 5.98
CA ALA A 561 -8.51 4.34 4.86
C ALA A 561 -9.98 4.33 5.30
N ASN A 562 -10.34 3.35 6.14
CA ASN A 562 -11.70 3.14 6.63
C ASN A 562 -12.18 4.17 7.67
N ASP A 563 -11.28 4.94 8.27
CA ASP A 563 -11.62 5.94 9.28
C ASP A 563 -12.07 7.27 8.65
N ILE A 564 -11.83 7.48 7.35
CA ILE A 564 -12.09 8.75 6.68
C ILE A 564 -13.60 8.97 6.52
N VAL A 565 -14.04 10.09 7.06
CA VAL A 565 -15.38 10.65 6.85
C VAL A 565 -15.22 11.94 6.06
N TRP A 566 -15.78 11.96 4.85
CA TRP A 566 -15.71 13.14 3.98
C TRP A 566 -16.63 14.25 4.50
N PRO A 567 -16.17 15.51 4.50
CA PRO A 567 -17.03 16.65 4.79
C PRO A 567 -18.11 16.79 3.70
N GLU A 568 -19.31 17.23 4.12
CA GLU A 568 -20.47 17.44 3.23
C GLU A 568 -20.30 18.65 2.31
#